data_AF-A0A6L4Y8M8-F1
#
_entry.id   AF-A0A6L4Y8M8-F1
#
_cell.length_a   1.000
_cell.length_b   1.000
_cell.length_c   1.000
_cell.angle_alpha   90.00
_cell.angle_beta   90.00
_cell.angle_gamma   90.00
#
_symmetry.space_group_name_H-M   'P 1'
#
loop_
_entity.id
_entity.type
_entity.pdbx_description
1 polymer ?
#
loop_
_entity_poly.entity_id
_entity_poly.type
_entity_poly.pdbx_seq_one_letter_code
_entity_poly.pdbx_strand_id
1 'polypeptide(L)' 'MPNTPALIGEGVTAISTGSKATKEDLNIARNIFDAVGKTVVIEERYMDAVTGLSGS' A
#
# COMPACT_ATOMS: atom_id res chain seq x y z
N MET A 1 0.76 3.76 1.32
CA MET A 1 1.32 4.70 0.35
C MET A 1 0.91 4.30 -1.06
N PRO A 2 -0.23 4.82 -1.56
CA PRO A 2 -0.64 4.66 -2.96
C PRO A 2 0.15 5.63 -3.87
N ASN A 3 -0.07 5.55 -5.18
CA ASN A 3 0.44 6.49 -6.18
C ASN A 3 -0.65 6.95 -7.17
N THR A 4 -0.35 7.96 -7.97
CA THR A 4 -1.30 8.66 -8.87
C THR A 4 -2.06 7.75 -9.86
N PRO A 5 -1.44 6.70 -10.45
CA PRO A 5 -2.15 5.75 -11.32
C PRO A 5 -3.32 5.00 -10.68
N ALA A 6 -3.47 5.04 -9.35
CA ALA A 6 -4.66 4.52 -8.67
C ALA A 6 -5.98 5.13 -9.20
N LEU A 7 -5.94 6.37 -9.71
CA LEU A 7 -7.11 7.03 -10.29
C LEU A 7 -7.67 6.31 -11.54
N ILE A 8 -6.81 5.57 -12.25
CA ILE A 8 -7.17 4.80 -13.43
C ILE A 8 -7.11 3.27 -13.19
N GLY A 9 -7.02 2.85 -11.93
CA GLY A 9 -6.98 1.43 -11.54
C GLY A 9 -5.63 0.73 -11.71
N GLU A 10 -4.58 1.46 -12.07
CA GLU A 10 -3.22 0.91 -12.31
C GLU A 10 -2.24 1.29 -11.20
N GLY A 11 -2.76 1.55 -10.00
CA GLY A 11 -1.96 1.96 -8.84
C GLY A 11 -1.04 0.86 -8.32
N VAL A 12 0.02 1.27 -7.63
CA VAL A 12 0.78 0.38 -6.75
C VAL A 12 0.76 1.00 -5.36
N THR A 13 0.22 0.26 -4.40
CA THR A 13 0.10 0.70 -3.01
C THR A 13 0.99 -0.15 -2.12
N ALA A 14 1.88 0.49 -1.37
CA ALA A 14 2.56 -0.17 -0.26
C ALA A 14 1.81 0.03 1.05
N ILE A 15 1.66 -1.03 1.84
CA ILE A 15 1.07 -0.99 3.18
C ILE A 15 2.01 -1.65 4.20
N SER A 16 1.94 -1.18 5.44
CA SER A 16 2.65 -1.76 6.60
C SER A 16 1.66 -1.87 7.75
N THR A 17 1.83 -2.90 8.58
CA THR A 17 1.00 -3.11 9.78
C THR A 17 1.56 -2.32 10.96
N GLY A 18 0.70 -1.56 11.65
CA GLY A 18 1.03 -0.99 12.95
C GLY A 18 1.00 -2.05 14.06
N SER A 19 1.56 -1.71 15.23
CA SER A 19 1.72 -2.64 16.37
C SER A 19 0.42 -3.20 16.96
N LYS A 20 -0.73 -2.59 16.65
CA LYS A 20 -2.07 -3.02 17.09
C LYS A 20 -2.93 -3.59 15.97
N ALA A 21 -2.45 -3.56 14.73
CA ALA A 21 -3.21 -4.04 13.60
C ALA A 21 -3.24 -5.57 13.60
N THR A 22 -4.42 -6.14 13.43
CA THR A 22 -4.62 -7.58 13.27
C THR A 22 -4.39 -8.00 11.81
N LYS A 23 -4.40 -9.31 11.57
CA LYS A 23 -4.34 -9.86 10.21
C LYS A 23 -5.61 -9.52 9.42
N GLU A 24 -6.75 -9.50 10.09
CA GLU A 24 -8.03 -9.11 9.53
C GLU A 24 -8.00 -7.64 9.06
N ASP A 25 -7.47 -6.74 9.88
CA ASP A 25 -7.30 -5.32 9.50
C ASP A 25 -6.41 -5.17 8.26
N LEU A 26 -5.29 -5.93 8.22
CA LEU A 26 -4.40 -5.95 7.06
C LEU A 26 -5.11 -6.45 5.80
N ASN A 27 -5.88 -7.53 5.91
CA ASN A 27 -6.61 -8.10 4.79
C ASN A 27 -7.69 -7.14 4.26
N ILE A 28 -8.41 -6.45 5.16
CA ILE A 28 -9.39 -5.44 4.78
C ILE A 28 -8.71 -4.30 4.01
N ALA A 29 -7.62 -3.74 4.57
CA ALA A 29 -6.88 -2.67 3.93
C ALA A 29 -6.33 -3.10 2.55
N ARG A 30 -5.78 -4.32 2.47
CA ARG A 30 -5.30 -4.90 1.21
C ARG A 30 -6.41 -5.00 0.17
N ASN A 31 -7.58 -5.52 0.54
CA ASN A 31 -8.71 -5.65 -0.38
C ASN A 31 -9.18 -4.30 -0.93
N ILE A 32 -9.15 -3.24 -0.10
CA ILE A 32 -9.50 -1.88 -0.54
C ILE A 32 -8.53 -1.39 -1.61
N PHE A 33 -7.22 -1.55 -1.38
CA PHE A 33 -6.21 -1.05 -2.33
C PHE A 33 -6.02 -1.93 -3.57
N ASP A 34 -6.30 -3.24 -3.46
CA ASP A 34 -6.33 -4.15 -4.62
C ASP A 34 -7.47 -3.81 -5.60
N ALA A 35 -8.48 -3.05 -5.18
CA ALA A 35 -9.55 -2.56 -6.07
C ALA A 35 -9.09 -1.44 -7.02
N VAL A 36 -7.97 -0.77 -6.71
CA VAL A 36 -7.43 0.36 -7.49
C VAL A 36 -6.02 0.09 -8.01
N GLY A 37 -5.57 -1.16 -7.98
CA GLY A 37 -4.26 -1.58 -8.47
C GLY A 37 -3.67 -2.74 -7.68
N LYS A 38 -2.36 -2.76 -7.49
CA LYS A 38 -1.64 -3.82 -6.77
C LYS A 38 -1.21 -3.36 -5.38
N THR A 39 -1.43 -4.20 -4.38
CA THR A 39 -0.96 -3.94 -3.01
C THR A 39 0.22 -4.80 -2.62
N VAL A 40 1.26 -4.18 -2.06
CA VAL A 40 2.43 -4.86 -1.49
C VAL A 40 2.52 -4.57 0.01
N VAL A 41 2.81 -5.61 0.80
CA VAL A 41 3.05 -5.47 2.24
C VAL A 41 4.55 -5.37 2.45
N ILE A 42 4.99 -4.34 3.16
CA ILE A 42 6.41 -4.08 3.44
C ILE A 42 6.60 -3.78 4.93
N GLU A 43 7.82 -3.89 5.40
CA GLU A 43 8.19 -3.32 6.69
C GLU A 43 8.17 -1.79 6.64
N GLU A 44 7.73 -1.16 7.72
CA GLU A 44 7.57 0.30 7.78
C GLU A 44 8.86 1.07 7.46
N ARG A 45 10.03 0.51 7.80
CA ARG A 45 11.34 1.10 7.48
C ARG A 45 11.60 1.31 5.99
N TYR A 46 10.83 0.66 5.11
CA TYR A 46 10.95 0.80 3.66
C TYR A 46 9.97 1.84 3.08
N MET A 47 9.10 2.46 3.87
CA MET A 47 8.12 3.44 3.37
C MET A 47 8.77 4.66 2.71
N ASP A 48 9.91 5.14 3.21
CA ASP A 48 10.65 6.24 2.59
C ASP A 48 11.19 5.84 1.21
N ALA A 49 11.74 4.63 1.09
CA ALA A 49 12.25 4.10 -0.17
C ALA A 49 11.12 3.92 -1.20
N VAL A 50 9.95 3.43 -0.77
CA VAL A 50 8.77 3.36 -1.64
C VAL A 50 8.29 4.73 -2.05
N THR A 51 8.28 5.70 -1.15
CA THR A 51 7.85 7.08 -1.46
C THR A 51 8.78 7.71 -2.50
N GLY A 52 10.10 7.53 -2.36
CA GLY A 52 11.08 8.01 -3.33
C GLY A 52 10.96 7.34 -4.72
N LEU A 53 10.54 6.08 -4.77
CA LEU A 53 10.31 5.36 -6.04
C LEU A 53 8.96 5.69 -6.68
N SER A 54 7.91 5.85 -5.87
CA SER A 54 6.52 6.05 -6.31
C SER A 54 6.16 7.50 -6.60
N GLY A 55 7.07 8.45 -6.32
CA GLY A 55 6.87 9.89 -6.50
C GLY A 55 6.94 10.41 -7.94
N SER A 56 6.91 9.54 -8.96
CA SER A 56 6.86 9.92 -10.39
C SER A 56 5.49 9.68 -11.01
#